data_AF-A0A1Q7JFZ2-F1
#
_entry.id   AF-A0A1Q7JFZ2-F1
#
_cell.length_a   1.000
_cell.length_b   1.000
_cell.length_c   1.000
_cell.angle_alpha   90.00
_cell.angle_beta   90.00
_cell.angle_gamma   90.00
#
_symmetry.space_group_name_H-M   'P 1'
#
loop_
_entity.id
_entity.type
_entity.pdbx_description
1 polymer ?
#
loop_
_entity_poly.entity_id
_entity_poly.type
_entity_poly.pdbx_seq_one_letter_code
_entity_poly.pdbx_strand_id
1 'polypeptide(L)'
;MWTAGSWTVFYAKLALRAAVNPRLALDLVRLAWSFRARGWYRHPPFLPLPPREYLRWRMFTAYGDEAAVPPVDDVVNFARWRRETMGL
;
A
#
# COMPACT_ATOMS: atom_id res chain seq x y z
N MET A 1 11.12 4.78 17.75
CA MET A 1 9.73 5.12 18.13
C MET A 1 8.90 5.13 16.85
N TRP A 2 7.88 4.28 16.74
CA TRP A 2 6.98 4.24 15.58
C TRP A 2 6.17 5.54 15.56
N THR A 3 6.45 6.47 14.64
CA THR A 3 5.58 7.64 14.45
C THR A 3 4.32 7.18 13.71
N ALA A 4 3.34 6.64 14.43
CA ALA A 4 2.03 6.26 13.89
C ALA A 4 1.35 7.40 13.10
N GLY A 5 1.74 8.66 13.36
CA GLY A 5 1.30 9.83 12.61
C GLY A 5 1.69 9.83 11.13
N SER A 6 2.89 9.36 10.76
CA SER A 6 3.38 9.43 9.36
C SER A 6 2.65 8.43 8.45
N TRP A 7 2.44 7.20 8.93
CA TRP A 7 1.68 6.16 8.22
C TRP A 7 0.19 6.52 8.08
N THR A 8 -0.42 7.11 9.11
CA THR A 8 -1.83 7.53 9.06
C THR A 8 -2.03 8.62 7.99
N VAL A 9 -1.13 9.60 7.96
CA VAL A 9 -1.15 10.66 6.92
C VAL A 9 -0.92 10.07 5.54
N PHE A 10 -0.01 9.10 5.40
CA PHE A 10 0.22 8.39 4.14
C PHE A 10 -1.05 7.69 3.65
N TYR A 11 -1.70 6.88 4.49
CA TYR A 11 -2.93 6.18 4.11
C TYR A 11 -4.06 7.15 3.79
N ALA A 12 -4.21 8.25 4.56
CA ALA A 12 -5.21 9.27 4.29
C ALA A 12 -4.99 9.96 2.94
N LYS A 13 -3.75 10.36 2.62
CA LYS A 13 -3.39 10.95 1.33
C LYS A 13 -3.64 9.97 0.18
N LEU A 14 -3.26 8.70 0.35
CA LEU A 14 -3.45 7.67 -0.65
C LEU A 14 -4.95 7.40 -0.89
N ALA A 15 -5.75 7.33 0.18
CA ALA A 15 -7.19 7.17 0.10
C ALA A 15 -7.87 8.36 -0.59
N LEU A 16 -7.48 9.59 -0.26
CA LEU A 16 -7.98 10.79 -0.93
C LEU A 16 -7.64 10.78 -2.43
N ARG A 17 -6.41 10.40 -2.79
CA ARG A 17 -5.96 10.29 -4.19
C ARG A 17 -6.75 9.22 -4.95
N ALA A 18 -7.02 8.09 -4.30
CA ALA A 18 -7.82 7.01 -4.86
C ALA A 18 -9.29 7.43 -5.05
N ALA A 19 -9.86 8.19 -4.12
CA ALA A 19 -11.23 8.69 -4.21
C ALA A 19 -11.43 9.64 -5.41
N VAL A 20 -10.42 10.45 -5.75
CA VAL A 20 -10.47 11.37 -6.90
C VAL A 20 -10.15 10.66 -8.23
N ASN A 21 -9.50 9.48 -8.20
CA ASN A 21 -9.10 8.76 -9.40
C ASN A 21 -9.54 7.27 -9.34
N PRO A 22 -10.68 6.91 -9.95
CA PRO A 22 -11.22 5.55 -9.86
C PRO A 22 -10.31 4.50 -10.52
N ARG A 23 -9.54 4.88 -11.55
CA ARG A 23 -8.56 3.98 -12.17
C ARG A 23 -7.43 3.65 -11.20
N LEU A 24 -6.91 4.66 -10.50
CA LEU A 24 -5.91 4.45 -9.46
C LEU A 24 -6.45 3.60 -8.31
N ALA A 25 -7.72 3.80 -7.91
CA ALA A 25 -8.35 2.98 -6.89
C ALA A 25 -8.35 1.49 -7.28
N LEU A 26 -8.72 1.17 -8.52
CA LEU A 26 -8.66 -0.21 -9.03
C LEU A 26 -7.23 -0.78 -9.01
N ASP A 27 -6.24 0.02 -9.42
CA ASP A 27 -4.83 -0.42 -9.41
C ASP A 27 -4.33 -0.69 -7.98
N LEU A 28 -4.68 0.16 -7.03
CA LEU A 28 -4.33 -0.03 -5.61
C LEU A 28 -5.05 -1.25 -5.01
N VAL A 29 -6.31 -1.50 -5.36
CA VAL A 29 -7.04 -2.69 -4.92
C VAL A 29 -6.40 -3.96 -5.49
N ARG A 30 -6.05 -3.99 -6.78
CA ARG A 30 -5.34 -5.12 -7.41
C ARG A 30 -3.97 -5.36 -6.79
N LEU A 31 -3.26 -4.28 -6.49
CA LEU A 31 -1.98 -4.32 -5.79
C LEU A 31 -2.15 -4.94 -4.40
N ALA A 32 -3.09 -4.44 -3.60
CA ALA A 32 -3.38 -4.95 -2.27
C ALA A 32 -3.80 -6.44 -2.32
N TRP A 33 -4.67 -6.79 -3.28
CA TRP A 33 -5.13 -8.16 -3.50
C TRP A 33 -3.99 -9.14 -3.79
N SER A 34 -2.99 -8.70 -4.57
CA SER A 34 -1.82 -9.52 -4.90
C SER A 34 -0.96 -9.85 -3.69
N PHE A 35 -0.94 -8.96 -2.68
CA PHE A 35 -0.12 -9.09 -1.47
C PHE A 35 -0.92 -9.39 -0.20
N ARG A 36 -2.21 -9.73 -0.34
CA ARG A 36 -3.13 -9.88 0.80
C ARG A 36 -2.62 -10.89 1.83
N ALA A 37 -2.79 -10.57 3.11
CA ALA A 37 -2.57 -11.53 4.19
C ALA A 37 -3.61 -12.66 4.15
N ARG A 38 -3.22 -13.91 4.44
CA ARG A 38 -4.21 -15.00 4.63
C ARG A 38 -5.04 -14.69 5.88
N GLY A 39 -6.37 -14.70 5.76
CA GLY A 39 -7.27 -14.39 6.88
C GLY A 39 -7.52 -12.89 7.12
N TRP A 40 -7.23 -12.01 6.13
CA TRP A 40 -7.56 -10.58 6.18
C TRP A 40 -9.03 -10.29 6.54
N TYR A 41 -9.95 -11.19 6.18
CA TYR A 41 -11.39 -11.08 6.47
C TYR A 41 -11.77 -11.46 7.92
N ARG A 42 -10.84 -11.99 8.73
CA ARG A 42 -11.11 -12.38 10.12
C ARG A 42 -10.90 -11.24 11.11
N HIS A 43 -10.17 -10.20 10.73
CA HIS A 43 -9.85 -9.08 11.61
C HIS A 43 -10.19 -7.75 10.93
N PRO A 44 -10.83 -6.80 11.64
CA PRO A 44 -10.99 -5.45 11.14
C PRO A 44 -9.60 -4.83 10.86
N PRO A 45 -9.42 -4.05 9.78
CA PRO A 45 -10.45 -3.36 9.00
C PRO A 45 -11.03 -4.15 7.81
N PHE A 46 -10.88 -5.49 7.74
CA PHE A 46 -11.41 -6.33 6.65
C PHE A 46 -11.00 -5.88 5.24
N LEU A 47 -9.86 -5.21 5.13
CA LEU A 47 -9.28 -4.83 3.86
C LEU A 47 -8.20 -5.86 3.48
N PRO A 48 -8.05 -6.19 2.18
CA PRO A 48 -7.03 -7.12 1.70
C PRO A 48 -5.64 -6.47 1.72
N LEU A 49 -5.23 -5.95 2.88
CA LEU A 49 -3.94 -5.29 3.05
C LEU A 49 -2.83 -6.32 3.23
N PRO A 50 -1.61 -6.00 2.78
CA PRO A 50 -0.44 -6.80 3.09
C PRO A 50 -0.16 -6.84 4.60
N PRO A 51 0.40 -7.96 5.10
CA PRO A 51 0.76 -8.08 6.52
C PRO A 51 1.85 -7.08 6.90
N ARG A 52 1.87 -6.67 8.16
CA ARG A 52 2.77 -5.61 8.65
C ARG A 52 4.24 -6.03 8.56
N GLU A 53 4.52 -7.31 8.76
CA GLU A 53 5.84 -7.92 8.67
C GLU A 53 6.38 -7.81 7.24
N TYR A 54 5.51 -8.05 6.25
CA TYR A 54 5.85 -7.88 4.84
C TYR A 54 6.15 -6.41 4.51
N LEU A 55 5.30 -5.49 4.96
CA LEU A 55 5.54 -4.06 4.75
C LEU A 55 6.87 -3.61 5.38
N ARG A 56 7.17 -4.05 6.60
CA ARG A 56 8.41 -3.73 7.32
C ARG A 56 9.64 -4.20 6.55
N TRP A 57 9.65 -5.47 6.14
CA TRP A 57 10.71 -6.01 5.31
C TRP A 57 10.83 -5.26 3.97
N ARG A 58 9.70 -4.85 3.38
CA ARG A 58 9.68 -4.09 2.15
C ARG A 58 10.28 -2.69 2.32
N MET A 59 10.00 -2.02 3.44
CA MET A 59 10.57 -0.70 3.73
C MET A 59 12.07 -0.79 4.00
N PHE A 60 12.51 -1.81 4.75
CA PHE A 60 13.93 -2.07 4.94
C PHE A 60 14.68 -2.32 3.63
N THR A 61 14.13 -3.16 2.75
CA THR A 61 14.79 -3.50 1.48
C THR A 61 14.75 -2.39 0.43
N ALA A 62 13.69 -1.57 0.41
CA ALA A 62 13.55 -0.49 -0.56
C ALA A 62 14.14 0.85 -0.10
N TYR A 63 14.07 1.15 1.20
CA TYR A 63 14.41 2.46 1.77
C TYR A 63 15.49 2.39 2.87
N GLY A 64 15.98 1.19 3.22
CA GLY A 64 17.02 1.01 4.24
C GLY A 64 16.54 1.15 5.69
N ASP A 65 15.26 1.45 5.91
CA ASP A 65 14.65 1.60 7.24
C ASP A 65 13.31 0.89 7.29
N GLU A 66 13.13 0.01 8.28
CA GLU A 66 11.90 -0.72 8.58
C GLU A 66 10.70 0.20 8.89
N ALA A 67 10.97 1.41 9.39
CA ALA A 67 9.98 2.41 9.76
C ALA A 67 9.75 3.49 8.69
N ALA A 68 10.46 3.43 7.56
CA ALA A 68 10.30 4.39 6.48
C ALA A 68 8.85 4.41 5.97
N VAL A 69 8.33 5.61 5.74
CA VAL A 69 7.05 5.80 5.05
C VAL A 69 7.34 6.16 3.61
N PRO A 70 6.85 5.38 2.63
CA PRO A 70 7.14 5.67 1.24
C PRO A 70 6.41 6.95 0.82
N PRO A 71 6.99 7.76 -0.08
CA PRO A 71 6.27 8.80 -0.78
C PRO A 71 5.00 8.22 -1.44
N VAL A 72 3.90 8.99 -1.42
CA VAL A 72 2.62 8.55 -2.03
C VAL A 72 2.80 8.30 -3.53
N ASP A 73 3.59 9.15 -4.19
CA ASP A 73 3.84 9.05 -5.63
C ASP A 73 4.59 7.75 -6.01
N ASP A 74 5.49 7.25 -5.15
CA ASP A 74 6.18 5.97 -5.38
C ASP A 74 5.17 4.82 -5.47
N VAL A 75 4.19 4.79 -4.56
CA VAL A 75 3.17 3.75 -4.52
C VAL A 75 2.21 3.86 -5.70
N VAL A 76 1.86 5.09 -6.10
CA VAL A 76 1.04 5.36 -7.29
C VAL A 76 1.75 4.92 -8.56
N ASN A 77 3.03 5.27 -8.70
CA ASN A 77 3.86 4.89 -9.84
C ASN A 77 4.07 3.39 -9.90
N PHE A 78 4.28 2.74 -8.75
CA PHE A 78 4.39 1.28 -8.68
C PHE A 78 3.10 0.56 -9.09
N ALA A 79 1.94 1.04 -8.61
CA ALA A 79 0.64 0.50 -9.00
C ALA A 79 0.39 0.66 -10.51
N ARG A 80 0.75 1.82 -11.07
CA ARG A 80 0.68 2.10 -12.51
C ARG A 80 1.59 1.17 -13.31
N TRP A 81 2.85 1.05 -12.91
CA TRP A 81 3.83 0.20 -13.55
C TRP A 81 3.37 -1.27 -13.57
N ARG A 82 2.76 -1.74 -12.48
CA ARG A 82 2.18 -3.10 -12.44
C ARG A 82 1.08 -3.29 -13.47
N ARG A 83 0.19 -2.33 -13.64
CA ARG A 83 -0.86 -2.38 -14.68
C ARG A 83 -0.24 -2.46 -16.08
N GLU A 84 0.74 -1.59 -16.35
CA GLU A 84 1.40 -1.51 -17.66
C GLU A 84 2.25 -2.74 -17.98
N THR A 85 2.94 -3.30 -17.00
CA THR A 85 3.88 -4.42 -17.19
C THR A 85 3.21 -5.79 -17.06
N MET A 86 2.24 -5.94 -16.17
CA MET A 86 1.57 -7.23 -15.89
C MET A 86 0.20 -7.37 -16.59
N GLY A 87 -0.31 -6.32 -17.24
CA GLY A 87 -1.59 -6.37 -17.99
C GLY A 87 -2.83 -6.65 -17.13
N LEU A 88 -2.78 -6.37 -15.83
CA LEU A 88 -3.86 -6.65 -14.85
C LEU A 88 -4.95 -5.56 -14.79
#